data_AF-A0A5J9VNI9-F1
#
_entry.id   AF-A0A5J9VNI9-F1
#
_cell.length_a   1.000
_cell.length_b   1.000
_cell.length_c   1.000
_cell.angle_alpha   90.00
_cell.angle_beta   90.00
_cell.angle_gamma   90.00
#
_symmetry.space_group_name_H-M   'P 1'
#
loop_
_entity.id
_entity.type
_entity.pdbx_description
1 polymer ?
#
loop_
_entity_poly.entity_id
_entity_poly.type
_entity_poly.pdbx_seq_one_letter_code
_entity_poly.pdbx_strand_id
1 'polypeptide(L)'
;LKLRTSASSCVSFLPPHDEKLMMADMMGGSSDDEESIVEEPEAEMAIGWPTDVRHVAHVTFDRFHGFRGVPEELQPEVDGIGKAPSASKTVFGVSTESMQCSYDARGNSIPTILLQMQRRLYDQGGLDVEGIFRITAEDSQEHYVRDQLNAGVVPQGIDVHCLSGLIKAWFRELPGGLLDSLPADEVMRCQSEDDCARLAARWLPPPKAALLDWAVNLMADVAEHERANKMSTRNVAMVFAPNMTQAVDPMTALKYAVQVMNFLNMLIERTIKQRAAAST
;
A
#
# COMPACT_ATOMS: atom_id res chain seq x y z
N LEU A 1 -19.08 16.98 3.44
CA LEU A 1 -19.49 15.59 3.14
C LEU A 1 -19.48 15.37 1.64
N LYS A 2 -18.47 14.68 1.10
CA LYS A 2 -18.48 14.11 -0.25
C LYS A 2 -17.30 13.14 -0.37
N LEU A 3 -17.62 11.87 -0.64
CA LEU A 3 -16.92 10.86 -1.43
C LEU A 3 -17.87 9.64 -1.35
N ARG A 4 -18.74 9.37 -2.32
CA ARG A 4 -18.51 8.92 -3.72
C ARG A 4 -17.51 7.77 -3.81
N THR A 5 -18.05 6.57 -3.81
CA THR A 5 -17.62 5.45 -4.66
C THR A 5 -18.87 4.80 -5.24
N SER A 6 -19.38 5.38 -6.33
CA SER A 6 -20.22 4.68 -7.29
C SER A 6 -19.46 4.76 -8.60
N ALA A 7 -18.90 3.64 -9.04
CA ALA A 7 -18.36 3.48 -10.38
C ALA A 7 -19.44 2.77 -11.20
N SER A 8 -20.42 3.55 -11.65
CA SER A 8 -21.26 3.23 -12.80
C SER A 8 -20.97 4.29 -13.84
N SER A 9 -20.31 3.90 -14.93
CA SER A 9 -20.15 4.73 -16.12
C SER A 9 -21.02 4.14 -17.22
N CYS A 10 -22.29 4.55 -17.25
CA CYS A 10 -23.13 4.44 -18.43
C CYS A 10 -22.99 5.76 -19.19
N VAL A 11 -22.35 5.73 -20.35
CA VAL A 11 -22.33 6.86 -21.29
C VAL A 11 -23.49 6.64 -22.26
N SER A 12 -24.54 7.43 -22.12
CA SER A 12 -25.64 7.53 -23.07
C SER A 12 -25.37 8.66 -24.06
N PHE A 13 -25.40 8.36 -25.36
CA PHE A 13 -25.57 9.36 -26.41
C PHE A 13 -26.50 8.81 -27.52
N LEU A 14 -27.56 9.56 -27.81
CA LEU A 14 -28.38 9.57 -29.03
C LEU A 14 -28.42 11.04 -29.51
N PRO A 15 -28.86 11.39 -30.73
CA PRO A 15 -28.69 10.82 -32.09
C PRO A 15 -28.22 11.95 -33.08
N PRO A 16 -28.36 11.94 -34.45
CA PRO A 16 -29.63 11.83 -35.21
C PRO A 16 -29.61 11.13 -36.61
N HIS A 17 -30.80 10.68 -37.03
CA HIS A 17 -31.47 10.65 -38.35
C HIS A 17 -30.77 10.36 -39.71
N ASP A 18 -31.47 9.48 -40.44
CA ASP A 18 -31.95 9.54 -41.86
C ASP A 18 -31.19 9.00 -43.08
N GLU A 19 -31.90 8.07 -43.74
CA GLU A 19 -32.17 7.86 -45.18
C GLU A 19 -31.05 7.60 -46.21
N LYS A 20 -31.10 6.39 -46.83
CA LYS A 20 -31.38 6.13 -48.27
C LYS A 20 -31.11 4.63 -48.57
N LEU A 21 -32.11 3.81 -48.92
CA LEU A 21 -32.86 3.67 -50.18
C LEU A 21 -32.06 3.07 -51.36
N MET A 22 -32.28 1.76 -51.55
CA MET A 22 -32.51 0.96 -52.78
C MET A 22 -31.67 1.12 -54.07
N MET A 23 -31.29 -0.06 -54.57
CA MET A 23 -31.32 -0.56 -55.97
C MET A 23 -30.30 -0.02 -56.99
N ALA A 24 -29.43 -0.92 -57.46
CA ALA A 24 -29.13 -1.08 -58.88
C ALA A 24 -28.68 -2.53 -59.17
N ASP A 25 -29.02 -2.97 -60.37
CA ASP A 25 -29.13 -4.34 -60.85
C ASP A 25 -28.24 -4.49 -62.11
N MET A 26 -27.94 -5.74 -62.49
CA MET A 26 -27.52 -6.23 -63.82
C MET A 26 -26.06 -6.18 -64.34
N MET A 27 -25.54 -7.42 -64.52
CA MET A 27 -24.99 -8.07 -65.73
C MET A 27 -23.58 -7.77 -66.30
N GLY A 28 -22.85 -8.87 -66.51
CA GLY A 28 -21.75 -9.07 -67.49
C GLY A 28 -20.37 -9.01 -66.85
N GLY A 29 -19.45 -9.98 -66.94
CA GLY A 29 -19.24 -11.07 -67.88
C GLY A 29 -17.73 -11.14 -68.17
N SER A 30 -17.23 -12.36 -68.37
CA SER A 30 -15.86 -12.77 -68.76
C SER A 30 -14.75 -12.79 -67.71
N SER A 31 -14.22 -14.01 -67.61
CA SER A 31 -13.01 -14.55 -67.00
C SER A 31 -11.73 -13.94 -67.54
N ASP A 32 -10.73 -13.81 -66.67
CA ASP A 32 -9.34 -14.18 -66.98
C ASP A 32 -8.61 -14.51 -65.66
N ASP A 33 -7.84 -15.59 -65.70
CA ASP A 33 -7.12 -16.23 -64.60
C ASP A 33 -5.92 -15.37 -64.15
N GLU A 34 -5.92 -14.94 -62.88
CA GLU A 34 -4.72 -14.40 -62.21
C GLU A 34 -4.51 -15.16 -60.89
N GLU A 35 -3.27 -15.63 -60.68
CA GLU A 35 -2.81 -16.43 -59.56
C GLU A 35 -3.18 -15.81 -58.20
N SER A 36 -4.05 -16.48 -57.45
CA SER A 36 -4.39 -16.09 -56.09
C SER A 36 -3.24 -16.40 -55.14
N ILE A 37 -2.50 -15.37 -54.73
CA ILE A 37 -1.72 -15.37 -53.51
C ILE A 37 -2.70 -15.61 -52.35
N VAL A 38 -2.53 -16.70 -51.61
CA VAL A 38 -3.33 -16.99 -50.42
C VAL A 38 -2.81 -16.08 -49.30
N GLU A 39 -3.29 -14.83 -49.27
CA GLU A 39 -3.18 -14.00 -48.07
C GLU A 39 -4.06 -14.63 -46.99
N GLU A 40 -3.44 -15.13 -45.91
CA GLU A 40 -4.21 -15.44 -44.70
C GLU A 40 -4.92 -14.16 -44.27
N PRO A 41 -6.24 -14.18 -44.04
CA PRO A 41 -6.94 -12.98 -43.63
C PRO A 41 -6.39 -12.57 -42.27
N GLU A 42 -5.67 -11.43 -42.24
CA GLU A 42 -5.42 -10.73 -40.99
C GLU A 42 -6.75 -10.61 -40.28
N ALA A 43 -6.87 -11.23 -39.10
CA ALA A 43 -8.11 -11.24 -38.35
C ALA A 43 -8.48 -9.79 -38.03
N GLU A 44 -9.35 -9.21 -38.86
CA GLU A 44 -9.96 -7.92 -38.60
C GLU A 44 -10.55 -7.99 -37.19
N MET A 45 -10.02 -7.16 -36.28
CA MET A 45 -10.60 -7.02 -34.95
C MET A 45 -11.99 -6.38 -35.11
N ALA A 46 -12.99 -7.19 -35.40
CA ALA A 46 -14.38 -6.78 -35.49
C ALA A 46 -14.92 -6.57 -34.08
N ILE A 47 -15.27 -5.33 -33.76
CA ILE A 47 -15.98 -5.01 -32.52
C ILE A 47 -17.38 -5.64 -32.63
N GLY A 48 -17.63 -6.68 -31.83
CA GLY A 48 -18.90 -7.41 -31.83
C GLY A 48 -20.10 -6.55 -31.38
N TRP A 49 -21.31 -7.02 -31.67
CA TRP A 49 -22.55 -6.37 -31.24
C TRP A 49 -22.67 -6.34 -29.71
N PRO A 50 -23.25 -5.28 -29.10
CA PRO A 50 -23.45 -5.22 -27.66
C PRO A 50 -24.27 -6.41 -27.16
N THR A 51 -23.64 -7.29 -26.39
CA THR A 51 -24.31 -8.38 -25.69
C THR A 51 -24.80 -7.93 -24.33
N ASP A 52 -26.00 -8.37 -23.93
CA ASP A 52 -26.52 -8.17 -22.58
C ASP A 52 -25.68 -9.00 -21.59
N VAL A 53 -24.74 -8.34 -20.91
CA VAL A 53 -23.87 -8.98 -19.91
C VAL A 53 -24.53 -8.87 -18.55
N ARG A 54 -25.00 -10.00 -18.01
CA ARG A 54 -25.45 -10.08 -16.63
C ARG A 54 -24.24 -10.14 -15.69
N HIS A 55 -24.10 -9.15 -14.82
CA HIS A 55 -23.12 -9.18 -13.73
C HIS A 55 -23.66 -10.10 -12.62
N VAL A 56 -23.39 -11.40 -12.70
CA VAL A 56 -23.95 -12.41 -11.78
C VAL A 56 -23.24 -12.42 -10.42
N ALA A 57 -22.06 -11.79 -10.30
CA ALA A 57 -21.26 -11.81 -9.08
C ALA A 57 -20.80 -10.41 -8.66
N HIS A 58 -20.85 -10.18 -7.35
CA HIS A 58 -20.35 -8.97 -6.69
C HIS A 58 -19.24 -9.36 -5.71
N VAL A 59 -17.99 -9.13 -6.11
CA VAL A 59 -16.82 -9.41 -5.29
C VAL A 59 -16.49 -8.18 -4.44
N THR A 60 -16.34 -8.37 -3.13
CA THR A 60 -15.84 -7.34 -2.21
C THR A 60 -14.54 -7.78 -1.56
N PHE A 61 -13.74 -6.82 -1.11
CA PHE A 61 -12.56 -7.11 -0.31
C PHE A 61 -12.84 -6.75 1.15
N ASP A 62 -12.78 -7.76 2.02
CA ASP A 62 -12.87 -7.61 3.46
C ASP A 62 -11.47 -7.62 4.07
N ARG A 63 -11.19 -6.64 4.94
CA ARG A 63 -9.84 -6.45 5.50
C ARG A 63 -9.36 -7.63 6.34
N PHE A 64 -10.24 -8.46 6.91
CA PHE A 64 -9.83 -9.58 7.76
C PHE A 64 -10.00 -10.94 7.05
N HIS A 65 -10.87 -10.99 6.04
CA HIS A 65 -11.28 -12.23 5.39
C HIS A 65 -10.89 -12.31 3.91
N GLY A 66 -10.28 -11.26 3.34
CA GLY A 66 -9.88 -11.21 1.93
C GLY A 66 -11.06 -11.02 0.99
N PHE A 67 -10.95 -11.53 -0.23
CA PHE A 67 -12.03 -11.45 -1.22
C PHE A 67 -13.26 -12.29 -0.79
N ARG A 68 -14.44 -11.67 -0.82
CA ARG A 68 -15.74 -12.27 -0.54
C ARG A 68 -16.64 -12.17 -1.77
N GLY A 69 -17.51 -13.17 -1.96
CA GLY A 69 -18.41 -13.22 -3.12
C GLY A 69 -17.70 -13.59 -4.43
N VAL A 70 -16.53 -14.23 -4.33
CA VAL A 70 -15.80 -14.80 -5.49
C VAL A 70 -16.64 -15.94 -6.07
N PRO A 71 -16.92 -15.95 -7.40
CA PRO A 71 -17.57 -17.07 -8.06
C PRO A 71 -16.81 -18.39 -7.86
N GLU A 72 -17.52 -19.51 -7.78
CA GLU A 72 -16.91 -20.84 -7.59
C GLU A 72 -15.87 -21.18 -8.66
N GLU A 73 -16.05 -20.67 -9.88
CA GLU A 73 -15.14 -20.82 -11.02
C GLU A 73 -13.76 -20.19 -10.77
N LEU A 74 -13.70 -19.10 -9.99
CA LEU A 74 -12.48 -18.34 -9.68
C LEU A 74 -11.91 -18.68 -8.28
N GLN A 75 -12.64 -19.46 -7.49
CA GLN A 75 -12.22 -19.90 -6.16
C GLN A 75 -10.85 -20.61 -6.18
N PRO A 76 -10.55 -21.53 -7.12
CA PRO A 76 -9.27 -22.24 -7.14
C PRO A 76 -8.06 -21.31 -7.37
N GLU A 77 -8.23 -20.24 -8.15
CA GLU A 77 -7.20 -19.21 -8.34
C GLU A 77 -6.97 -18.40 -7.07
N VAL A 78 -8.04 -18.01 -6.38
CA VAL A 78 -7.95 -17.22 -5.14
C VAL A 78 -7.39 -18.06 -3.98
N ASP A 79 -7.79 -19.32 -3.86
CA ASP A 79 -7.33 -20.22 -2.80
C ASP A 79 -5.86 -20.64 -3.02
N GLY A 80 -5.42 -20.77 -4.29
CA GLY A 80 -4.04 -21.11 -4.65
C GLY A 80 -3.02 -20.01 -4.39
N ILE A 81 -3.44 -18.74 -4.39
CA ILE A 81 -2.59 -17.57 -4.11
C ILE A 81 -2.44 -17.33 -2.59
N GLY A 82 -3.22 -18.02 -1.76
CA GLY A 82 -3.38 -17.68 -0.35
C GLY A 82 -4.20 -16.39 -0.17
N LYS A 83 -4.38 -15.93 1.07
CA LYS A 83 -5.14 -14.69 1.31
C LYS A 83 -4.40 -13.51 0.68
N ALA A 84 -5.01 -12.88 -0.31
CA ALA A 84 -4.45 -11.72 -0.98
C ALA A 84 -4.15 -10.60 0.01
N PRO A 85 -2.93 -10.02 0.00
CA PRO A 85 -2.50 -9.08 1.03
C PRO A 85 -3.18 -7.70 0.92
N SER A 86 -3.82 -7.40 -0.21
CA SER A 86 -4.61 -6.19 -0.43
C SER A 86 -5.67 -6.41 -1.52
N ALA A 87 -6.57 -5.44 -1.69
CA ALA A 87 -7.50 -5.37 -2.82
C ALA A 87 -6.83 -4.96 -4.16
N SER A 88 -5.51 -4.82 -4.17
CA SER A 88 -4.69 -4.39 -5.31
C SER A 88 -3.64 -5.46 -5.64
N LYS A 89 -2.97 -5.32 -6.78
CA LYS A 89 -1.83 -6.17 -7.17
C LYS A 89 -0.55 -5.90 -6.36
N THR A 90 -0.54 -4.82 -5.59
CA THR A 90 0.61 -4.37 -4.79
C THR A 90 0.23 -4.19 -3.34
N VAL A 91 1.18 -4.35 -2.43
CA VAL A 91 1.04 -4.01 -1.00
C VAL A 91 1.57 -2.61 -0.67
N PHE A 92 2.31 -2.00 -1.58
CA PHE A 92 2.84 -0.65 -1.50
C PHE A 92 1.95 0.32 -2.29
N GLY A 93 1.84 1.58 -1.85
CA GLY A 93 1.00 2.55 -2.55
C GLY A 93 -0.49 2.38 -2.30
N VAL A 94 -0.89 1.54 -1.34
CA VAL A 94 -2.30 1.17 -1.10
C VAL A 94 -2.79 1.77 0.21
N SER A 95 -4.02 2.29 0.20
CA SER A 95 -4.68 2.77 1.43
C SER A 95 -4.81 1.64 2.46
N THR A 96 -4.61 1.96 3.73
CA THR A 96 -4.85 1.00 4.84
C THR A 96 -6.24 0.37 4.81
N GLU A 97 -7.23 1.04 4.25
CA GLU A 97 -8.61 0.53 4.11
C GLU A 97 -8.73 -0.63 3.13
N SER A 98 -7.83 -0.70 2.14
CA SER A 98 -7.80 -1.73 1.11
C SER A 98 -6.77 -2.82 1.40
N MET A 99 -6.15 -2.81 2.58
CA MET A 99 -5.15 -3.79 3.00
C MET A 99 -5.79 -4.89 3.83
N GLN A 100 -5.27 -6.11 3.66
CA GLN A 100 -5.55 -7.17 4.60
C GLN A 100 -4.87 -6.86 5.94
N CYS A 101 -5.62 -6.96 7.03
CA CYS A 101 -5.19 -6.65 8.37
C CYS A 101 -5.30 -7.84 9.32
N SER A 102 -4.49 -7.77 10.36
CA SER A 102 -4.53 -8.66 11.52
C SER A 102 -4.25 -7.84 12.77
N TYR A 103 -4.44 -8.45 13.94
CA TYR A 103 -4.24 -7.79 15.21
C TYR A 103 -2.82 -8.03 15.73
N ASP A 104 -2.15 -6.96 16.17
CA ASP A 104 -0.94 -7.08 16.97
C ASP A 104 -1.27 -7.53 18.41
N ALA A 105 -0.24 -7.75 19.24
CA ALA A 105 -0.42 -8.14 20.65
C ALA A 105 -1.15 -7.09 21.51
N ARG A 106 -1.29 -5.85 21.01
CA ARG A 106 -1.92 -4.71 21.70
C ARG A 106 -3.33 -4.43 21.18
N GLY A 107 -3.84 -5.25 20.25
CA GLY A 107 -5.17 -5.13 19.69
C GLY A 107 -5.28 -4.11 18.54
N ASN A 108 -4.16 -3.62 18.01
CA ASN A 108 -4.15 -2.73 16.85
C ASN A 108 -4.41 -3.51 15.57
N SER A 109 -5.30 -2.99 14.72
CA SER A 109 -5.52 -3.53 13.37
C SER A 109 -4.46 -3.00 12.41
N ILE A 110 -3.51 -3.85 12.05
CA ILE A 110 -2.32 -3.52 11.25
C ILE A 110 -2.30 -4.35 9.97
N PRO A 111 -1.89 -3.79 8.82
CA PRO A 111 -1.64 -4.57 7.61
C PRO A 111 -0.81 -5.83 7.89
N THR A 112 -1.33 -7.00 7.54
CA THR A 112 -0.74 -8.30 7.87
C THR A 112 0.70 -8.41 7.37
N ILE A 113 0.98 -7.82 6.20
CA ILE A 113 2.32 -7.81 5.61
C ILE A 113 3.34 -7.08 6.49
N LEU A 114 2.96 -5.99 7.17
CA LEU A 114 3.84 -5.27 8.11
C LEU A 114 4.19 -6.12 9.32
N LEU A 115 3.18 -6.82 9.88
CA LEU A 115 3.39 -7.74 11.00
C LEU A 115 4.32 -8.91 10.62
N GLN A 116 4.16 -9.45 9.41
CA GLN A 116 5.03 -10.51 8.90
C GLN A 116 6.46 -10.01 8.66
N MET A 117 6.64 -8.81 8.09
CA MET A 117 7.95 -8.20 7.90
C MET A 117 8.64 -7.91 9.24
N GLN A 118 7.92 -7.35 10.22
CA GLN A 118 8.45 -7.14 11.57
C GLN A 118 8.87 -8.45 12.22
N ARG A 119 8.02 -9.48 12.18
CA ARG A 119 8.36 -10.79 12.73
C ARG A 119 9.62 -11.35 12.07
N ARG A 120 9.71 -11.29 10.73
CA ARG A 120 10.89 -11.73 9.98
C ARG A 120 12.15 -10.94 10.33
N LEU A 121 12.02 -9.65 10.60
CA LEU A 121 13.12 -8.80 11.06
C LEU A 121 13.62 -9.29 12.43
N TYR A 122 12.70 -9.61 13.34
CA TYR A 122 13.04 -10.03 14.71
C TYR A 122 13.62 -11.45 14.73
N ASP A 123 13.02 -12.39 14.00
CA ASP A 123 13.45 -13.78 13.90
C ASP A 123 14.89 -13.91 13.32
N GLN A 124 15.35 -12.91 12.56
CA GLN A 124 16.71 -12.85 11.99
C GLN A 124 17.70 -12.05 12.85
N GLY A 125 17.32 -11.63 14.05
CA GLY A 125 18.18 -10.83 14.93
C GLY A 125 18.36 -9.39 14.46
N GLY A 126 17.47 -8.86 13.62
CA GLY A 126 17.59 -7.53 13.03
C GLY A 126 17.64 -6.38 14.04
N LEU A 127 17.15 -6.59 15.27
CA LEU A 127 17.24 -5.59 16.35
C LEU A 127 18.67 -5.36 16.84
N ASP A 128 19.57 -6.33 16.68
CA ASP A 128 20.97 -6.21 17.12
C ASP A 128 21.92 -5.80 15.99
N VAL A 129 21.42 -5.67 14.76
CA VAL A 129 22.23 -5.35 13.59
C VAL A 129 22.57 -3.86 13.54
N GLU A 130 23.87 -3.55 13.45
CA GLU A 130 24.38 -2.18 13.40
C GLU A 130 23.76 -1.37 12.26
N GLY A 131 23.24 -0.19 12.59
CA GLY A 131 22.67 0.73 11.61
C GLY A 131 21.36 0.23 10.97
N ILE A 132 20.62 -0.68 11.61
CA ILE A 132 19.30 -1.10 11.14
C ILE A 132 18.39 0.12 10.88
N PHE A 133 17.59 0.08 9.81
CA PHE A 133 16.83 1.22 9.26
C PHE A 133 17.64 2.41 8.75
N ARG A 134 18.94 2.53 9.02
CA ARG A 134 19.80 3.60 8.51
C ARG A 134 20.54 3.19 7.24
N ILE A 135 21.11 2.00 7.24
CA ILE A 135 21.88 1.47 6.10
C ILE A 135 20.91 1.04 5.00
N THR A 136 21.22 1.41 3.76
CA THR A 136 20.51 0.95 2.56
C THR A 136 21.17 -0.34 2.07
N ALA A 137 20.36 -1.35 1.74
CA ALA A 137 20.84 -2.60 1.15
C ALA A 137 21.20 -2.43 -0.33
N GLU A 138 21.77 -3.46 -0.94
CA GLU A 138 22.00 -3.50 -2.38
C GLU A 138 20.67 -3.63 -3.17
N ASP A 139 20.48 -2.78 -4.18
CA ASP A 139 19.23 -2.65 -4.95
C ASP A 139 18.75 -3.96 -5.61
N SER A 140 19.67 -4.89 -5.91
CA SER A 140 19.35 -6.12 -6.65
C SER A 140 18.40 -7.06 -5.91
N GLN A 141 18.40 -7.05 -4.56
CA GLN A 141 17.49 -7.86 -3.75
C GLN A 141 16.13 -7.17 -3.55
N GLU A 142 16.07 -5.83 -3.57
CA GLU A 142 14.87 -5.09 -3.21
C GLU A 142 13.70 -5.42 -4.13
N HIS A 143 13.93 -5.46 -5.45
CA HIS A 143 12.89 -5.80 -6.44
C HIS A 143 12.31 -7.20 -6.21
N TYR A 144 13.20 -8.18 -6.00
CA TYR A 144 12.78 -9.56 -5.74
C TYR A 144 11.92 -9.66 -4.48
N VAL A 145 12.37 -9.07 -3.37
CA VAL A 145 11.62 -9.11 -2.11
C VAL A 145 10.30 -8.37 -2.26
N ARG A 146 10.28 -7.23 -2.95
CA ARG A 146 9.05 -6.47 -3.22
C ARG A 146 8.01 -7.28 -4.00
N ASP A 147 8.42 -8.04 -5.00
CA ASP A 147 7.52 -8.93 -5.76
C ASP A 147 6.94 -10.03 -4.87
N GLN A 148 7.76 -10.62 -3.98
CA GLN A 148 7.28 -11.59 -3.00
C GLN A 148 6.27 -10.96 -2.03
N LEU A 149 6.53 -9.74 -1.55
CA LEU A 149 5.62 -9.02 -0.66
C LEU A 149 4.28 -8.70 -1.35
N ASN A 150 4.30 -8.37 -2.65
CA ASN A 150 3.10 -8.17 -3.46
C ASN A 150 2.26 -9.46 -3.59
N ALA A 151 2.92 -10.62 -3.57
CA ALA A 151 2.27 -11.93 -3.48
C ALA A 151 1.87 -12.33 -2.05
N GLY A 152 2.09 -11.47 -1.05
CA GLY A 152 1.76 -11.75 0.36
C GLY A 152 2.76 -12.65 1.08
N VAL A 153 3.96 -12.83 0.52
CA VAL A 153 5.01 -13.69 1.06
C VAL A 153 6.18 -12.86 1.54
N VAL A 154 6.63 -13.09 2.78
CA VAL A 154 7.90 -12.54 3.28
C VAL A 154 8.99 -13.62 3.16
N PRO A 155 9.90 -13.51 2.18
CA PRO A 155 10.92 -14.53 1.91
C PRO A 155 11.89 -14.71 3.10
N GLN A 156 12.49 -15.90 3.18
CA GLN A 156 13.51 -16.23 4.19
C GLN A 156 14.91 -15.89 3.69
N GLY A 157 15.86 -15.66 4.60
CA GLY A 157 17.27 -15.46 4.26
C GLY A 157 17.54 -14.16 3.50
N ILE A 158 16.65 -13.17 3.64
CA ILE A 158 16.81 -11.85 3.06
C ILE A 158 17.68 -10.96 3.95
N ASP A 159 18.44 -10.07 3.33
CA ASP A 159 19.17 -9.05 4.06
C ASP A 159 18.20 -8.22 4.95
N VAL A 160 18.54 -8.10 6.22
CA VAL A 160 17.75 -7.34 7.19
C VAL A 160 17.74 -5.85 6.87
N HIS A 161 18.79 -5.31 6.23
CA HIS A 161 18.79 -3.92 5.78
C HIS A 161 17.78 -3.73 4.64
N CYS A 162 17.68 -4.69 3.71
CA CYS A 162 16.68 -4.69 2.64
C CYS A 162 15.26 -4.71 3.21
N LEU A 163 15.00 -5.64 4.14
CA LEU A 163 13.70 -5.75 4.82
C LEU A 163 13.33 -4.47 5.59
N SER A 164 14.27 -3.90 6.34
CA SER A 164 14.06 -2.65 7.07
C SER A 164 13.82 -1.45 6.13
N GLY A 165 14.49 -1.45 4.98
CA GLY A 165 14.29 -0.48 3.89
C GLY A 165 12.87 -0.55 3.33
N LEU A 166 12.37 -1.77 3.07
CA LEU A 166 11.03 -2.02 2.55
C LEU A 166 9.93 -1.65 3.57
N ILE A 167 10.14 -1.86 4.87
CA ILE A 167 9.22 -1.36 5.91
C ILE A 167 9.11 0.17 5.82
N LYS A 168 10.23 0.89 5.71
CA LYS A 168 10.21 2.35 5.53
C LYS A 168 9.56 2.75 4.20
N ALA A 169 9.85 2.04 3.12
CA ALA A 169 9.27 2.30 1.81
C ALA A 169 7.75 2.16 1.84
N TRP A 170 7.22 1.18 2.56
CA TRP A 170 5.78 1.01 2.74
C TRP A 170 5.11 2.25 3.34
N PHE A 171 5.70 2.87 4.37
CA PHE A 171 5.20 4.13 4.93
C PHE A 171 5.33 5.30 3.96
N ARG A 172 6.49 5.39 3.28
CA ARG A 172 6.77 6.45 2.30
C ARG A 172 5.83 6.40 1.11
N GLU A 173 5.32 5.23 0.75
CA GLU A 173 4.40 5.07 -0.37
C GLU A 173 2.93 5.10 0.08
N LEU A 174 2.65 5.22 1.38
CA LEU A 174 1.29 5.27 1.88
C LEU A 174 0.56 6.51 1.32
N PRO A 175 -0.60 6.34 0.65
CA PRO A 175 -1.36 7.47 0.09
C PRO A 175 -1.72 8.51 1.16
N GLY A 176 -1.27 9.74 0.95
CA GLY A 176 -1.50 10.87 1.85
C GLY A 176 -0.82 10.74 3.21
N GLY A 177 0.28 9.97 3.30
CA GLY A 177 1.18 9.87 4.45
C GLY A 177 0.53 9.39 5.75
N LEU A 178 1.36 8.92 6.69
CA LEU A 178 0.83 8.56 8.00
C LEU A 178 0.48 9.81 8.81
N LEU A 179 1.37 10.81 8.78
CA LEU A 179 1.29 12.00 9.61
C LEU A 179 0.74 13.23 8.89
N ASP A 180 0.45 13.18 7.58
CA ASP A 180 -0.08 14.34 6.84
C ASP A 180 -1.51 14.72 7.28
N SER A 181 -2.20 13.83 8.00
CA SER A 181 -3.49 14.14 8.64
C SER A 181 -3.34 15.03 9.88
N LEU A 182 -2.11 15.22 10.39
CA LEU A 182 -1.82 16.10 11.52
C LEU A 182 -1.61 17.54 11.03
N PRO A 183 -2.32 18.53 11.58
CA PRO A 183 -2.07 19.93 11.25
C PRO A 183 -0.63 20.33 11.62
N ALA A 184 0.11 20.90 10.66
CA ALA A 184 1.52 21.21 10.87
C ALA A 184 1.75 22.21 12.02
N ASP A 185 0.85 23.17 12.19
CA ASP A 185 0.90 24.16 13.28
C ASP A 185 0.66 23.52 14.66
N GLU A 186 -0.21 22.51 14.74
CA GLU A 186 -0.43 21.76 15.98
C GLU A 186 0.76 20.86 16.33
N VAL A 187 1.38 20.21 15.33
CA VAL A 187 2.62 19.44 15.54
C VAL A 187 3.72 20.37 16.07
N MET A 188 3.84 21.59 15.53
CA MET A 188 4.80 22.60 15.99
C MET A 188 4.56 23.09 17.42
N ARG A 189 3.33 22.97 17.95
CA ARG A 189 2.98 23.36 19.33
C ARG A 189 3.28 22.27 20.35
N CYS A 190 3.58 21.04 19.93
CA CYS A 190 3.89 19.95 20.85
C CYS A 190 5.23 20.21 21.54
N GLN A 191 5.20 20.32 22.87
CA GLN A 191 6.39 20.55 23.70
C GLN A 191 6.68 19.40 24.66
N SER A 192 5.76 18.43 24.75
CA SER A 192 5.87 17.27 25.62
C SER A 192 5.42 15.98 24.93
N GLU A 193 5.82 14.86 25.53
CA GLU A 193 5.39 13.52 25.16
C GLU A 193 3.87 13.35 25.16
N ASP A 194 3.19 13.92 26.16
CA ASP A 194 1.74 13.83 26.29
C ASP A 194 0.99 14.75 25.32
N ASP A 195 1.59 15.87 24.91
CA ASP A 195 1.04 16.68 23.81
C ASP A 195 1.02 15.88 22.51
N CYS A 196 2.13 15.21 22.19
CA CYS A 196 2.25 14.40 20.98
C CYS A 196 1.21 13.28 20.96
N ALA A 197 1.07 12.55 22.07
CA ALA A 197 0.12 11.45 22.20
C ALA A 197 -1.34 11.93 22.09
N ARG A 198 -1.67 13.05 22.74
CA ARG A 198 -3.00 13.67 22.63
C ARG A 198 -3.30 14.15 21.22
N LEU A 199 -2.30 14.73 20.54
CA LEU A 199 -2.47 15.20 19.17
C LEU A 199 -2.77 14.04 18.23
N ALA A 200 -1.99 12.96 18.30
CA ALA A 200 -2.21 11.75 17.53
C ALA A 200 -3.62 11.17 17.75
N ALA A 201 -4.04 11.04 19.01
CA ALA A 201 -5.36 10.52 19.36
C ALA A 201 -6.52 11.42 18.88
N ARG A 202 -6.29 12.74 18.80
CA ARG A 202 -7.30 13.71 18.38
C ARG A 202 -7.50 13.76 16.86
N TRP A 203 -6.42 13.67 16.10
CA TRP A 203 -6.44 13.97 14.66
C TRP A 203 -6.28 12.76 13.75
N LEU A 204 -5.69 11.66 14.23
CA LEU A 204 -5.54 10.47 13.41
C LEU A 204 -6.83 9.62 13.46
N PRO A 205 -7.37 9.23 12.29
CA PRO A 205 -8.40 8.20 12.23
C PRO A 205 -7.90 6.90 12.90
N PRO A 206 -8.80 6.07 13.47
CA PRO A 206 -8.41 4.86 14.19
C PRO A 206 -7.42 3.95 13.45
N PRO A 207 -7.55 3.69 12.12
CA PRO A 207 -6.57 2.90 11.38
C PRO A 207 -5.16 3.51 11.35
N LYS A 208 -5.06 4.84 11.16
CA LYS A 208 -3.77 5.55 11.17
C LYS A 208 -3.19 5.66 12.58
N ALA A 209 -4.03 5.84 13.59
CA ALA A 209 -3.59 5.86 14.99
C ALA A 209 -3.01 4.50 15.42
N ALA A 210 -3.71 3.41 15.10
CA ALA A 210 -3.23 2.04 15.32
C ALA A 210 -1.89 1.79 14.61
N LEU A 211 -1.78 2.22 13.35
CA LEU A 211 -0.56 2.08 12.56
C LEU A 211 0.62 2.92 13.11
N LEU A 212 0.38 4.15 13.56
CA LEU A 212 1.39 4.96 14.23
C LEU A 212 1.85 4.32 15.53
N ASP A 213 0.91 3.84 16.32
CA ASP A 213 1.19 3.19 17.60
C ASP A 213 2.03 1.92 17.40
N TRP A 214 1.71 1.09 16.40
CA TRP A 214 2.55 -0.04 15.99
C TRP A 214 3.96 0.40 15.55
N ALA A 215 4.06 1.43 14.71
CA ALA A 215 5.34 1.94 14.21
C ALA A 215 6.22 2.49 15.34
N VAL A 216 5.64 3.23 16.29
CA VAL A 216 6.35 3.75 17.47
C VAL A 216 6.86 2.61 18.35
N ASN A 217 6.11 1.52 18.49
CA ASN A 217 6.57 0.34 19.21
C ASN A 217 7.74 -0.36 18.50
N LEU A 218 7.68 -0.52 17.17
CA LEU A 218 8.83 -1.01 16.39
C LEU A 218 10.08 -0.12 16.57
N MET A 219 9.90 1.21 16.53
CA MET A 219 11.00 2.15 16.75
C MET A 219 11.56 2.10 18.17
N ALA A 220 10.70 1.93 19.18
CA ALA A 220 11.10 1.71 20.57
C ALA A 220 11.88 0.40 20.73
N ASP A 221 11.42 -0.70 20.11
CA ASP A 221 12.13 -1.99 20.16
C ASP A 221 13.56 -1.83 19.61
N VAL A 222 13.75 -1.11 18.50
CA VAL A 222 15.09 -0.81 17.95
C VAL A 222 15.91 0.04 18.92
N ALA A 223 15.34 1.11 19.46
CA ALA A 223 16.06 2.02 20.36
C ALA A 223 16.46 1.36 21.69
N GLU A 224 15.68 0.41 22.20
CA GLU A 224 16.04 -0.37 23.39
C GLU A 224 17.28 -1.27 23.17
N HIS A 225 17.58 -1.63 21.92
CA HIS A 225 18.76 -2.40 21.52
C HIS A 225 19.94 -1.50 21.06
N GLU A 226 19.92 -0.20 21.38
CA GLU A 226 20.93 0.80 20.97
C GLU A 226 22.38 0.36 21.22
N ARG A 227 22.63 -0.40 22.30
CA ARG A 227 23.97 -0.87 22.65
C ARG A 227 24.59 -1.73 21.54
N ALA A 228 23.79 -2.55 20.88
CA ALA A 228 24.20 -3.40 19.77
C ALA A 228 24.10 -2.63 18.44
N ASN A 229 22.90 -2.15 18.10
CA ASN A 229 22.61 -1.62 16.77
C ASN A 229 23.04 -0.15 16.52
N LYS A 230 23.44 0.59 17.56
CA LYS A 230 23.87 2.01 17.51
C LYS A 230 22.78 3.02 17.10
N MET A 231 21.52 2.62 17.19
CA MET A 231 20.37 3.44 16.81
C MET A 231 19.63 3.95 18.06
N SER A 232 19.96 5.16 18.50
CA SER A 232 19.22 5.87 19.56
C SER A 232 17.80 6.27 19.12
N THR A 233 16.94 6.65 20.07
CA THR A 233 15.59 7.18 19.80
C THR A 233 15.60 8.27 18.73
N ARG A 234 16.56 9.20 18.83
CA ARG A 234 16.77 10.30 17.89
C ARG A 234 17.21 9.80 16.50
N ASN A 235 18.13 8.84 16.45
CA ASN A 235 18.61 8.27 15.18
C ASN A 235 17.50 7.52 14.45
N VAL A 236 16.70 6.74 15.19
CA VAL A 236 15.53 6.02 14.65
C VAL A 236 14.48 7.01 14.14
N ALA A 237 14.12 8.03 14.94
CA ALA A 237 13.16 9.05 14.53
C ALA A 237 13.62 9.80 13.26
N MET A 238 14.92 10.10 13.14
CA MET A 238 15.50 10.79 11.98
C MET A 238 15.33 9.98 10.68
N VAL A 239 15.52 8.66 10.72
CA VAL A 239 15.38 7.82 9.53
C VAL A 239 13.92 7.52 9.17
N PHE A 240 13.00 7.53 10.14
CA PHE A 240 11.58 7.30 9.91
C PHE A 240 10.81 8.56 9.49
N ALA A 241 11.13 9.73 10.07
CA ALA A 241 10.46 11.00 9.78
C ALA A 241 10.20 11.29 8.29
N PRO A 242 11.18 11.19 7.37
CA PRO A 242 10.95 11.46 5.95
C PRO A 242 10.05 10.42 5.24
N ASN A 243 9.79 9.28 5.87
CA ASN A 243 8.92 8.24 5.34
C ASN A 243 7.48 8.36 5.88
N MET A 244 7.21 9.25 6.84
CA MET A 244 5.88 9.38 7.45
C MET A 244 4.99 10.43 6.79
N THR A 245 5.54 11.27 5.91
CA THR A 245 4.85 12.43 5.33
C THR A 245 5.10 12.56 3.82
N GLN A 246 4.14 13.12 3.09
CA GLN A 246 4.26 13.48 1.67
C GLN A 246 4.36 15.00 1.57
N ALA A 247 5.55 15.57 1.83
CA ALA A 247 5.71 17.02 1.81
C ALA A 247 5.68 17.57 0.36
N VAL A 248 4.83 18.58 0.11
CA VAL A 248 4.58 19.13 -1.24
C VAL A 248 5.47 20.34 -1.57
N ASP A 249 5.92 21.11 -0.58
CA ASP A 249 6.69 22.35 -0.76
C ASP A 249 8.07 22.27 -0.03
N PRO A 250 9.21 22.55 -0.69
CA PRO A 250 10.55 22.38 -0.12
C PRO A 250 10.86 23.17 1.16
N MET A 251 10.40 24.43 1.26
CA MET A 251 10.68 25.29 2.43
C MET A 251 9.86 24.86 3.65
N THR A 252 8.60 24.48 3.42
CA THR A 252 7.72 23.93 4.45
C THR A 252 8.18 22.53 4.85
N ALA A 253 8.62 21.72 3.88
CA ALA A 253 9.11 20.36 4.08
C ALA A 253 10.27 20.30 5.06
N LEU A 254 11.28 21.17 4.94
CA LEU A 254 12.45 21.12 5.82
C LEU A 254 12.09 21.45 7.28
N LYS A 255 11.31 22.51 7.51
CA LYS A 255 10.86 22.89 8.86
C LYS A 255 9.96 21.80 9.45
N TYR A 256 9.04 21.28 8.64
CA TYR A 256 8.11 20.24 9.07
C TYR A 256 8.84 18.92 9.36
N ALA A 257 9.83 18.54 8.57
CA ALA A 257 10.62 17.31 8.77
C ALA A 257 11.34 17.27 10.12
N VAL A 258 11.94 18.39 10.55
CA VAL A 258 12.56 18.49 11.89
C VAL A 258 11.52 18.30 12.99
N GLN A 259 10.33 18.85 12.82
CA GLN A 259 9.26 18.73 13.81
C GLN A 259 8.66 17.34 13.84
N VAL A 260 8.48 16.70 12.69
CA VAL A 260 8.07 15.30 12.59
C VAL A 260 9.09 14.39 13.27
N MET A 261 10.39 14.64 13.07
CA MET A 261 11.45 13.92 13.78
C MET A 261 11.33 14.10 15.30
N ASN A 262 11.18 15.33 15.79
CA ASN A 262 11.03 15.58 17.23
C ASN A 262 9.76 14.93 17.80
N PHE A 263 8.65 15.00 17.06
CA PHE A 263 7.38 14.38 17.41
C PHE A 263 7.52 12.86 17.55
N LEU A 264 8.14 12.20 16.58
CA LEU A 264 8.42 10.76 16.65
C LEU A 264 9.37 10.43 17.80
N ASN A 265 10.43 11.22 18.01
CA ASN A 265 11.37 11.02 19.12
C ASN A 265 10.66 11.06 20.48
N MET A 266 9.79 12.06 20.71
CA MET A 266 9.01 12.16 21.94
C MET A 266 8.07 10.96 22.12
N LEU A 267 7.42 10.49 21.06
CA LEU A 267 6.57 9.29 21.14
C LEU A 267 7.37 8.04 21.48
N ILE A 268 8.56 7.86 20.90
CA ILE A 268 9.45 6.73 21.22
C ILE A 268 9.88 6.78 22.69
N GLU A 269 10.37 7.94 23.16
CA GLU A 269 10.79 8.13 24.56
C GLU A 269 9.65 7.83 25.54
N ARG A 270 8.43 8.30 25.23
CA ARG A 270 7.22 8.02 26.01
C ARG A 270 6.95 6.53 26.10
N THR A 271 7.00 5.81 24.98
CA THR A 271 6.74 4.37 24.94
C THR A 271 7.76 3.59 25.77
N ILE A 272 9.05 3.92 25.68
CA ILE A 272 10.10 3.28 26.48
C ILE A 272 9.88 3.55 27.98
N LYS A 273 9.58 4.80 28.36
CA LYS A 273 9.27 5.16 29.76
C LYS A 273 8.08 4.40 30.32
N GLN A 274 7.01 4.24 29.53
CA GLN A 274 5.82 3.50 29.92
C GLN A 274 6.12 2.00 30.13
N ARG A 275 6.94 1.39 29.27
CA ARG A 275 7.37 -0.01 29.40
C ARG A 275 8.21 -0.22 30.66
N ALA A 276 9.14 0.70 30.95
CA ALA A 276 9.96 0.67 32.16
C ALA A 276 9.10 0.76 33.43
N ALA A 277 8.10 1.65 33.44
CA ALA A 277 7.17 1.81 34.55
C ALA A 277 6.25 0.57 34.74
N ALA A 278 5.84 -0.09 33.65
CA ALA A 278 5.02 -1.31 33.71
C ALA A 278 5.80 -2.56 34.14
N SER A 279 7.14 -2.51 34.09
CA SER A 279 8.02 -3.61 34.50
C SER A 279 8.47 -3.50 35.97
N THR A 280 8.05 -2.43 36.67
CA THR A 280 8.36 -2.16 38.09
C THR A 280 7.14 -2.45 38.95
#